data_AF-A0A954HAQ2-F1
#
_entry.id   AF-A0A954HAQ2-F1
#
_cell.length_a   1.000
_cell.length_b   1.000
_cell.length_c   1.000
_cell.angle_alpha   90.00
_cell.angle_beta   90.00
_cell.angle_gamma   90.00
#
_symmetry.space_group_name_H-M   'P 1'
#
loop_
_entity.id
_entity.type
_entity.pdbx_description
1 polymer ?
#
loop_
_entity_poly.entity_id
_entity_poly.type
_entity_poly.pdbx_seq_one_letter_code
_entity_poly.pdbx_strand_id
1 'polypeptide(L)'
;MEEVEDFDNVSLDLDQDLDLDEEVLEIDFESLGIDPLAPTEAKPGSEEKVLMLAARYAAGLPLWHNSDCYDHGPGGIPDEELEEIF
;
A
#
# COMPACT_ATOMS: atom_id res chain seq x y z
N MET A 1 -13.69 38.24 -12.83
CA MET A 1 -12.51 37.39 -12.65
C MET A 1 -12.39 37.27 -11.15
N GLU A 2 -12.95 36.21 -10.62
CA GLU A 2 -12.86 35.88 -9.19
C GLU A 2 -11.44 35.37 -8.99
N GLU A 3 -10.68 36.01 -8.11
CA GLU A 3 -9.33 35.56 -7.81
C GLU A 3 -9.46 34.25 -7.06
N VAL A 4 -8.95 33.18 -7.67
CA VAL A 4 -8.80 31.90 -6.99
C VAL A 4 -7.70 32.10 -5.96
N GLU A 5 -8.05 32.05 -4.68
CA GLU A 5 -7.04 32.00 -3.63
C GLU A 5 -6.24 30.71 -3.82
N ASP A 6 -4.95 30.88 -4.15
CA ASP A 6 -4.01 29.77 -4.17
C ASP A 6 -3.99 29.17 -2.77
N PHE A 7 -4.56 27.98 -2.63
CA PHE A 7 -4.50 27.12 -1.45
C PHE A 7 -3.07 26.56 -1.34
N ASP A 8 -2.09 27.46 -1.35
CA ASP A 8 -0.70 27.13 -1.13
C ASP A 8 -0.54 26.78 0.34
N ASN A 9 -0.36 25.49 0.56
CA ASN A 9 0.65 25.01 1.49
C ASN A 9 0.38 25.40 2.95
N VAL A 10 -0.67 24.79 3.52
CA VAL A 10 -0.64 24.51 4.96
C VAL A 10 0.60 23.66 5.20
N SER A 11 1.68 24.31 5.66
CA SER A 11 2.81 23.66 6.29
C SER A 11 2.22 22.71 7.31
N LEU A 12 2.18 21.43 6.97
CA LEU A 12 1.88 20.41 7.94
C LEU A 12 3.12 20.41 8.83
N ASP A 13 3.06 21.14 9.95
CA ASP A 13 4.13 21.21 10.93
C ASP A 13 4.33 19.79 11.50
N LEU A 14 5.17 19.04 10.79
CA LEU A 14 5.53 17.64 10.99
C LEU A 14 6.53 17.50 12.17
N ASP A 15 6.45 18.42 13.13
CA ASP A 15 7.23 18.42 14.38
C ASP A 15 6.45 17.75 15.52
N GLN A 16 5.36 17.04 15.22
CA GLN A 16 4.86 16.03 16.15
C GLN A 16 5.81 14.84 16.06
N ASP A 17 6.78 14.81 16.97
CA ASP A 17 7.57 13.63 17.31
C ASP A 17 6.61 12.44 17.36
N LEU A 18 6.58 11.66 16.29
CA LEU A 18 5.92 10.37 16.32
C LEU A 18 6.83 9.52 17.19
N ASP A 19 6.59 9.54 18.50
CA ASP A 19 7.04 8.53 19.46
C ASP A 19 6.41 7.19 19.04
N LEU A 20 6.82 6.69 17.88
CA LEU A 20 6.64 5.31 17.49
C LEU A 20 7.62 4.56 18.37
N ASP A 21 7.13 4.14 19.53
CA ASP A 21 7.79 3.13 20.33
C ASP A 21 8.10 1.97 19.38
N GLU A 22 9.37 1.90 18.92
CA GLU A 22 9.87 1.04 17.86
C GLU A 22 9.98 -0.41 18.36
N GLU A 23 8.90 -0.92 18.92
CA GLU A 23 8.71 -2.35 19.08
C GLU A 23 8.28 -2.87 17.70
N VAL A 24 9.28 -2.98 16.80
CA VAL A 24 9.13 -3.70 15.54
C VAL A 24 8.86 -5.14 15.92
N LEU A 25 7.58 -5.50 16.00
CA LEU A 25 7.17 -6.87 16.21
C LEU A 25 7.83 -7.72 15.11
N GLU A 26 8.67 -8.68 15.51
CA GLU A 26 9.24 -9.66 14.58
C GLU A 26 8.11 -10.48 13.99
N ILE A 27 7.71 -10.15 12.76
CA ILE A 27 6.71 -10.91 12.00
C ILE A 27 7.41 -12.14 11.43
N ASP A 28 6.91 -13.33 11.77
CA ASP A 28 7.35 -14.58 11.14
C ASP A 28 6.67 -14.75 9.77
N PHE A 29 7.31 -14.20 8.73
CA PHE A 29 6.82 -14.25 7.36
C PHE A 29 6.78 -15.67 6.78
N GLU A 30 7.67 -16.56 7.22
CA GLU A 30 7.70 -17.96 6.73
C GLU A 30 6.45 -18.72 7.20
N SER A 31 6.03 -18.52 8.44
CA SER A 31 4.78 -19.09 8.96
C SER A 31 3.53 -18.56 8.25
N LEU A 32 3.60 -17.36 7.67
CA LEU A 32 2.55 -16.78 6.83
C LEU A 32 2.62 -17.26 5.36
N GLY A 33 3.63 -18.06 5.01
CA GLY A 33 3.83 -18.56 3.64
C GLY A 33 4.33 -17.49 2.67
N ILE A 34 4.94 -16.42 3.18
CA ILE A 34 5.42 -15.30 2.37
C ILE A 34 6.88 -15.54 2.00
N ASP A 35 7.14 -15.72 0.70
CA ASP A 35 8.49 -15.73 0.13
C ASP A 35 8.83 -14.35 -0.46
N PRO A 36 9.75 -13.58 0.14
CA PRO A 36 10.06 -12.23 -0.31
C PRO A 36 10.76 -12.18 -1.68
N LEU A 37 11.32 -13.30 -2.17
CA LEU A 37 11.93 -13.38 -3.51
C LEU A 37 10.91 -13.63 -4.61
N ALA A 38 9.72 -14.15 -4.27
CA ALA A 38 8.68 -14.47 -5.23
C ALA A 38 7.85 -13.22 -5.61
N PRO A 39 7.27 -13.17 -6.82
CA PRO A 39 6.22 -12.22 -7.14
C PRO A 39 4.97 -12.47 -6.28
N THR A 40 4.18 -11.43 -6.04
CA THR A 40 2.85 -11.55 -5.42
C THR A 40 1.75 -11.19 -6.41
N GLU A 41 0.69 -12.00 -6.43
CA GLU A 41 -0.54 -11.74 -7.18
C GLU A 41 -1.51 -10.82 -6.41
N ALA A 42 -1.18 -10.50 -5.15
CA ALA A 42 -1.98 -9.66 -4.28
C ALA A 42 -2.16 -8.26 -4.87
N LYS A 43 -3.40 -7.78 -4.89
CA LYS A 43 -3.74 -6.46 -5.42
C LYS A 43 -3.04 -5.34 -4.63
N PRO A 44 -2.69 -4.22 -5.29
CA PRO A 44 -2.19 -3.03 -4.60
C PRO A 44 -3.11 -2.62 -3.43
N GLY A 45 -2.53 -2.44 -2.25
CA GLY A 45 -3.25 -2.03 -1.03
C GLY A 45 -3.88 -3.16 -0.22
N SER A 46 -3.84 -4.41 -0.67
CA SER A 46 -4.29 -5.54 0.16
C SER A 46 -3.32 -5.83 1.31
N GLU A 47 -3.81 -6.46 2.39
CA GLU A 47 -2.98 -6.85 3.54
C GLU A 47 -1.84 -7.80 3.13
N GLU A 48 -2.13 -8.79 2.29
CA GLU A 48 -1.12 -9.71 1.75
C GLU A 48 -0.02 -8.96 1.00
N LYS A 49 -0.38 -7.94 0.20
CA LYS A 49 0.60 -7.12 -0.49
C LYS A 49 1.48 -6.37 0.50
N VAL A 50 0.89 -5.78 1.54
CA VAL A 50 1.64 -5.06 2.59
C VAL A 50 2.60 -5.99 3.33
N LEU A 51 2.15 -7.19 3.70
CA LEU A 51 3.00 -8.18 4.39
C LEU A 51 4.16 -8.64 3.50
N MET A 52 3.93 -8.85 2.20
CA MET A 52 5.00 -9.13 1.23
C MET A 52 6.03 -8.00 1.15
N LEU A 53 5.58 -6.73 1.12
CA LEU A 53 6.47 -5.57 1.12
C LEU A 53 7.29 -5.48 2.41
N ALA A 54 6.67 -5.74 3.56
CA ALA A 54 7.35 -5.78 4.85
C ALA A 54 8.41 -6.90 4.90
N ALA A 55 8.10 -8.08 4.39
CA ALA A 55 9.05 -9.19 4.28
C ALA A 55 10.26 -8.82 3.42
N ARG A 56 10.03 -8.17 2.26
CA ARG A 56 11.11 -7.70 1.38
C ARG A 56 11.98 -6.63 2.04
N TYR A 57 11.36 -5.70 2.75
CA TYR A 57 12.09 -4.68 3.52
C TYR A 57 12.98 -5.32 4.58
N ALA A 58 12.44 -6.24 5.39
CA ALA A 58 13.19 -6.97 6.41
C ALA A 58 14.36 -7.78 5.82
N ALA A 59 14.18 -8.32 4.61
CA ALA A 59 15.22 -9.05 3.88
C ALA A 59 16.23 -8.16 3.12
N GLY A 60 16.09 -6.83 3.15
CA GLY A 60 16.96 -5.91 2.40
C GLY A 60 16.81 -5.99 0.87
N LEU A 61 15.64 -6.41 0.40
CA LEU A 61 15.31 -6.56 -1.02
C LEU A 61 14.57 -5.32 -1.55
N PRO A 62 14.56 -5.09 -2.88
CA PRO A 62 13.68 -4.11 -3.49
C PRO A 62 12.23 -4.39 -3.11
N LEU A 63 11.47 -3.35 -2.78
CA LEU A 63 10.07 -3.48 -2.41
C LEU A 63 9.22 -4.10 -3.54
N TRP A 64 9.55 -3.75 -4.79
CA TRP A 64 8.78 -4.18 -5.95
C TRP A 64 9.49 -5.30 -6.73
N HIS A 65 8.74 -6.33 -7.11
CA HIS A 65 9.18 -7.35 -8.07
C HIS A 65 8.55 -7.09 -9.44
N ASN A 66 9.29 -7.31 -10.54
CA ASN A 66 8.83 -6.98 -11.90
C ASN A 66 7.55 -7.71 -12.35
N SER A 67 7.25 -8.84 -11.73
CA SER A 67 6.05 -9.66 -11.98
C SER A 67 5.00 -9.53 -10.88
N ASP A 68 5.12 -8.56 -9.97
CA ASP A 68 4.06 -8.26 -9.02
C ASP A 68 2.79 -7.78 -9.73
N CYS A 69 1.64 -8.09 -9.15
CA CYS A 69 0.35 -7.55 -9.58
C CYS A 69 0.37 -6.01 -9.52
N TYR A 70 0.09 -5.39 -10.68
CA TYR A 70 -0.01 -3.95 -10.87
C TYR A 70 -1.44 -3.51 -11.22
N ASP A 71 -2.42 -4.41 -11.08
CA ASP A 71 -3.82 -4.10 -11.36
C ASP A 71 -4.40 -3.23 -10.25
N HIS A 72 -4.45 -1.92 -10.51
CA HIS A 72 -5.07 -0.91 -9.66
C HIS A 72 -6.58 -0.74 -9.92
N GLY A 73 -7.18 -1.61 -10.76
CA GLY A 73 -8.57 -1.48 -11.15
C GLY A 73 -9.51 -1.51 -9.93
N PRO A 74 -10.67 -0.82 -10.01
CA PRO A 74 -11.73 -1.04 -9.04
C PRO A 74 -11.98 -2.56 -9.00
N GLY A 75 -12.17 -3.16 -7.82
CA GLY A 75 -12.66 -4.53 -7.76
C GLY A 75 -13.92 -4.55 -8.62
N GLY A 76 -13.81 -5.09 -9.84
CA GLY A 76 -14.75 -4.78 -10.91
C GLY A 76 -16.14 -5.10 -10.41
N ILE A 77 -16.94 -4.06 -10.22
CA ILE A 77 -18.37 -4.22 -10.09
C ILE A 77 -18.76 -4.97 -11.38
N PRO A 78 -19.33 -6.19 -11.30
CA PRO A 78 -19.79 -6.85 -12.51
C PRO A 78 -20.74 -5.89 -13.24
N ASP A 79 -20.71 -5.87 -14.58
CA ASP A 79 -21.48 -4.90 -15.38
C ASP A 79 -22.96 -4.79 -14.96
N GLU A 80 -23.52 -5.85 -14.39
CA GLU A 80 -24.88 -5.93 -13.83
C GLU A 80 -25.14 -4.98 -12.64
N GLU A 81 -24.15 -4.68 -11.80
CA GLU A 81 -24.29 -3.78 -10.64
C GLU A 81 -23.99 -2.30 -10.98
N LEU A 82 -23.41 -2.03 -12.16
CA LEU A 82 -23.22 -0.66 -12.68
C LEU A 82 -24.52 -0.04 -13.19
N GLU A 83 -25.48 -0.85 -13.63
CA GLU A 83 -26.80 -0.39 -14.10
C GLU A 83 -27.71 0.09 -12.95
N GLU A 84 -27.42 -0.24 -11.69
CA GLU A 84 -28.22 0.20 -10.54
C GLU A 84 -27.72 1.52 -9.90
N ILE A 85 -26.56 2.02 -10.34
CA ILE A 85 -25.93 3.23 -9.79
C ILE A 85 -26.35 4.50 -10.58
N PHE A 86 -26.99 4.35 -11.75
CA PHE A 86 -27.45 5.45 -12.61
C PHE A 86 -28.93 5.37 -12.99
#